data_AF-A0A0C4YM54-F1
#
_entry.id   AF-A0A0C4YM54-F1
#
_cell.length_a   1.000
_cell.length_b   1.000
_cell.length_c   1.000
_cell.angle_alpha   90.00
_cell.angle_beta   90.00
_cell.angle_gamma   90.00
#
_symmetry.space_group_name_H-M   'P 1'
#
loop_
_entity.id
_entity.type
_entity.pdbx_description
1 polymer ?
#
loop_
_entity_poly.entity_id
_entity_poly.type
_entity_poly.pdbx_seq_one_letter_code
_entity_poly.pdbx_strand_id
1 'polypeptide(L)' 'MADAQIAAICRHHGAVLATRNGKDFEGIGLSLVNPWLE' A
#
# COMPACT_ATOMS: atom_id res chain seq x y z
N MET A 1 -13.35 -2.87 -0.43
CA MET A 1 -13.01 -3.70 -1.61
C MET A 1 -11.85 -3.12 -2.42
N ALA A 2 -11.84 -1.81 -2.72
CA ALA A 2 -10.78 -1.20 -3.52
C ALA A 2 -9.37 -1.36 -2.90
N ASP A 3 -9.21 -1.15 -1.59
CA ASP A 3 -7.91 -1.26 -0.91
C ASP A 3 -7.29 -2.64 -1.04
N ALA A 4 -8.10 -3.69 -0.87
CA ALA A 4 -7.64 -5.07 -1.03
C ALA A 4 -7.18 -5.38 -2.47
N GLN A 5 -7.86 -4.82 -3.48
CA GLN A 5 -7.46 -5.00 -4.88
C GLN A 5 -6.15 -4.26 -5.19
N ILE A 6 -6.01 -3.02 -4.73
CA ILE A 6 -4.79 -2.23 -4.85
C ILE A 6 -3.62 -2.96 -4.18
N ALA A 7 -3.83 -3.44 -2.94
CA ALA A 7 -2.85 -4.21 -2.20
C ALA A 7 -2.42 -5.49 -2.94
N ALA A 8 -3.37 -6.24 -3.50
CA ALA A 8 -3.09 -7.45 -4.26
C ALA A 8 -2.26 -7.17 -5.52
N ILE A 9 -2.57 -6.10 -6.25
CA ILE A 9 -1.81 -5.69 -7.44
C ILE A 9 -0.37 -5.30 -7.05
N CYS A 10 -0.20 -4.43 -6.06
CA CYS A 10 1.13 -4.04 -5.59
C CYS A 10 1.95 -5.24 -5.14
N ARG A 11 1.33 -6.18 -4.40
CA ARG A 11 2.00 -7.39 -3.93
C ARG A 11 2.37 -8.34 -5.06
N HIS A 12 1.50 -8.52 -6.05
CA HIS A 12 1.76 -9.38 -7.20
C HIS A 12 2.95 -8.87 -8.03
N HIS A 13 3.09 -7.56 -8.17
CA HIS A 13 4.14 -6.93 -8.96
C HIS A 13 5.38 -6.50 -8.16
N GLY A 14 5.40 -6.69 -6.83
CA GLY A 14 6.48 -6.18 -5.98
C GLY A 14 6.61 -4.65 -5.97
N ALA A 15 5.51 -3.94 -6.20
CA ALA A 15 5.47 -2.49 -6.27
C ALA A 15 5.30 -1.85 -4.88
N VAL A 16 5.84 -0.64 -4.71
CA VAL A 16 5.63 0.18 -3.50
C VAL A 16 4.29 0.91 -3.63
N LEU A 17 3.44 0.82 -2.60
CA LEU A 17 2.17 1.54 -2.56
C LEU A 17 2.36 2.92 -1.91
N ALA A 18 2.13 3.97 -2.70
CA ALA A 18 2.07 5.34 -2.22
C ALA A 18 0.66 5.67 -1.71
N THR A 19 0.50 5.94 -0.41
CA THR A 19 -0.81 6.25 0.18
C THR A 19 -0.69 7.10 1.44
N ARG A 20 -1.68 7.98 1.64
CA ARG A 20 -1.87 8.72 2.90
C ARG A 20 -2.41 7.85 4.03
N ASN A 21 -3.03 6.72 3.69
CA ASN A 21 -3.71 5.82 4.63
C ASN A 21 -2.89 4.56 4.88
N GLY A 22 -1.58 4.70 5.15
CA GLY A 22 -0.68 3.55 5.32
C GLY A 22 -1.14 2.52 6.35
N LYS A 23 -1.85 2.96 7.40
CA LYS A 23 -2.38 2.10 8.48
C LYS A 23 -3.31 1.00 7.99
N ASP A 24 -4.11 1.26 6.95
CA ASP A 24 -5.02 0.28 6.37
C ASP A 24 -4.28 -0.86 5.66
N PHE A 25 -2.98 -0.68 5.40
CA PHE A 25 -2.13 -1.62 4.67
C PHE A 25 -0.98 -2.19 5.52
N GLU A 26 -0.99 -1.97 6.84
CA GLU A 26 0.00 -2.56 7.73
C GLU A 26 -0.20 -4.08 7.87
N GLY A 27 0.90 -4.83 8.03
CA GLY A 27 0.86 -6.28 8.27
C GLY A 27 0.56 -7.19 7.06
N ILE A 28 0.28 -6.63 5.87
CA ILE A 28 0.04 -7.41 4.63
C ILE A 28 1.29 -7.64 3.77
N GLY A 29 2.46 -7.20 4.24
CA GLY A 29 3.77 -7.44 3.59
C GLY A 29 4.00 -6.58 2.34
N LEU A 30 3.41 -5.38 2.31
CA LEU A 30 3.63 -4.38 1.26
C LEU A 30 4.68 -3.36 1.69
N SER A 31 5.47 -2.89 0.72
CA SER A 31 6.28 -1.69 0.89
C SER A 31 5.36 -0.46 0.76
N LEU A 32 5.34 0.40 1.78
CA LEU A 32 4.50 1.58 1.84
C LEU A 32 5.33 2.87 1.84
N VAL A 33 4.85 3.88 1.14
CA VAL A 33 5.36 5.26 1.23
C VAL A 33 4.19 6.21 1.43
N ASN A 34 4.32 7.16 2.36
CA ASN A 34 3.34 8.23 2.54
C ASN A 34 3.95 9.56 2.09
N PRO A 35 3.68 10.01 0.85
CA PRO A 35 4.26 11.24 0.31
C PRO A 35 3.65 12.52 0.90
N TRP A 36 2.67 12.42 1.81
CA TRP A 36 2.08 13.58 2.49
C TRP A 36 2.74 13.90 3.84
N LEU A 37 3.80 13.18 4.23
CA LEU A 37 4.56 13.42 5.46
C LEU A 37 5.73 14.42 5.24
N GLU A 38 5.58 15.34 4.28
CA GLU A 38 6.45 16.50 4.10
C GLU A 38 5.97 17.69 4.94
#